data_AF-L1JHQ9-F1
#
_entry.id   AF-L1JHQ9-F1
#
_cell.length_a   1.000
_cell.length_b   1.000
_cell.length_c   1.000
_cell.angle_alpha   90.00
_cell.angle_beta   90.00
_cell.angle_gamma   90.00
#
_symmetry.space_group_name_H-M   'P 1'
#
loop_
_entity.id
_entity.type
_entity.pdbx_description
1 polymer ?
#
loop_
_entity_poly.entity_id
_entity_poly.type
_entity_poly.pdbx_seq_one_letter_code
_entity_poly.pdbx_strand_id
1 'polypeptide(L)' 'IQAIVGKITDICWDKCVSKPGKELTDAEKNCIANCSERFLDTSMFVVNRIQVLF' A
#
# COMPACT_ATOMS: atom_id res chain seq x y z
N ILE A 1 11.08 9.64 2.42
CA ILE A 1 10.28 8.69 3.21
C ILE A 1 8.83 9.18 3.36
N GLN A 2 8.59 10.38 3.90
CA GLN A 2 7.24 10.93 4.11
C GLN A 2 6.31 10.86 2.87
N ALA A 3 6.80 11.20 1.67
CA ALA A 3 5.99 11.14 0.45
C ALA A 3 5.55 9.72 0.04
N ILE A 4 6.38 8.71 0.31
CA ILE A 4 6.06 7.30 -0.01
C ILE A 4 5.05 6.77 1.00
N VAL A 5 5.25 7.07 2.28
CA VAL A 5 4.32 6.69 3.35
C VAL A 5 2.93 7.28 3.07
N GLY A 6 2.85 8.57 2.75
CA GLY A 6 1.57 9.21 2.40
C GLY A 6 0.86 8.52 1.23
N LYS A 7 1.58 8.26 0.13
CA LYS A 7 1.01 7.57 -1.03
C LYS A 7 0.50 6.16 -0.72
N ILE A 8 1.24 5.39 0.07
CA ILE A 8 0.83 4.05 0.50
C ILE A 8 -0.40 4.13 1.41
N THR A 9 -0.41 5.09 2.34
CA THR A 9 -1.53 5.35 3.23
C THR A 9 -2.81 5.63 2.44
N ASP A 10 -2.76 6.56 1.47
CA ASP A 10 -3.94 6.91 0.66
C ASP A 10 -4.47 5.69 -0.12
N ILE A 11 -3.58 4.98 -0.83
CA ILE A 11 -3.96 3.82 -1.64
C ILE A 11 -4.54 2.68 -0.79
N CYS A 12 -3.89 2.38 0.33
CA CYS A 12 -4.32 1.26 1.17
C CYS A 12 -5.53 1.61 2.02
N TRP A 13 -5.73 2.89 2.38
CA TRP A 13 -6.94 3.36 3.02
C TRP A 13 -8.15 3.13 2.13
N ASP A 14 -8.12 3.63 0.89
CA ASP A 14 -9.23 3.49 -0.07
C ASP A 14 -9.58 2.03 -0.39
N LYS A 15 -8.59 1.12 -0.30
CA LYS A 15 -8.79 -0.30 -0.57
C LYS A 15 -9.31 -1.09 0.63
N CYS A 16 -8.85 -0.76 1.83
CA CYS A 16 -9.05 -1.60 3.01
C CYS A 16 -10.13 -1.08 3.94
N VAL A 17 -10.35 0.24 3.99
CA VAL A 17 -11.26 0.87 4.95
C VAL A 17 -12.55 1.27 4.27
N SER A 18 -13.59 0.47 4.48
CA SER A 18 -14.92 0.70 3.90
C SER A 18 -15.68 1.86 4.58
N LYS A 19 -15.45 2.06 5.88
CA LYS A 19 -16.05 3.12 6.67
C LYS A 19 -15.10 3.55 7.79
N PRO A 20 -14.96 4.85 8.06
CA PRO A 20 -14.12 5.32 9.17
C PRO A 20 -14.71 4.89 10.52
N GLY A 21 -13.85 4.36 11.38
CA GLY A 21 -14.15 3.99 12.77
C GLY A 21 -13.25 4.74 13.76
N LYS A 22 -13.46 4.50 15.06
CA LYS A 22 -12.57 5.02 16.12
C LYS A 22 -11.18 4.36 16.09
N GLU A 23 -11.12 3.15 15.57
CA GLU A 23 -9.92 2.34 15.42
C GLU A 23 -10.09 1.44 14.20
N LEU A 24 -8.96 0.95 13.67
CA LEU A 24 -8.97 -0.09 12.64
C LEU A 24 -9.38 -1.42 13.28
N THR A 25 -10.30 -2.12 12.63
CA THR A 25 -10.58 -3.52 12.94
C THR A 25 -9.36 -4.39 12.62
N ASP A 26 -9.27 -5.59 13.19
CA ASP A 26 -8.15 -6.49 12.90
C ASP A 26 -8.11 -6.92 11.42
N ALA A 27 -9.28 -6.98 10.77
CA ALA A 27 -9.39 -7.21 9.33
C ALA A 27 -8.78 -6.05 8.53
N GLU A 28 -9.06 -4.80 8.90
CA GLU A 28 -8.48 -3.62 8.25
C GLU A 28 -6.98 -3.52 8.50
N LYS A 29 -6.49 -3.80 9.72
CA LYS A 29 -5.05 -3.84 10.03
C LYS A 29 -4.34 -4.86 9.14
N ASN A 30 -4.86 -6.08 9.06
CA ASN A 30 -4.29 -7.14 8.22
C ASN A 30 -4.34 -6.76 6.74
N CYS A 31 -5.44 -6.17 6.26
CA CYS A 31 -5.55 -5.70 4.89
C CYS A 31 -4.50 -4.62 4.57
N ILE A 32 -4.33 -3.62 5.44
CA ILE A 32 -3.39 -2.52 5.22
C ILE A 32 -1.94 -3.04 5.24
N ALA A 33 -1.60 -3.97 6.14
CA ALA A 33 -0.29 -4.60 6.16
C ALA A 33 0.02 -5.32 4.83
N ASN A 34 -0.91 -6.18 4.40
CA ASN A 34 -0.79 -6.89 3.12
C ASN A 34 -0.78 -5.95 1.91
N CYS A 35 -1.59 -4.91 1.92
CA CYS A 35 -1.65 -3.91 0.84
C CYS A 35 -0.32 -3.17 0.71
N SER A 36 0.27 -2.76 1.83
CA SER A 36 1.53 -2.01 1.87
C SER A 36 2.69 -2.85 1.34
N GLU A 37 2.81 -4.10 1.79
CA GLU A 37 3.84 -5.05 1.32
C GLU A 37 3.70 -5.29 -0.20
N ARG A 38 2.49 -5.65 -0.66
CA ARG A 38 2.23 -5.92 -2.08
C ARG A 38 2.47 -4.70 -2.96
N PHE A 39 2.17 -3.50 -2.48
CA PHE A 39 2.45 -2.27 -3.22
C PHE A 39 3.95 -2.07 -3.43
N LEU A 40 4.76 -2.27 -2.39
CA LEU A 40 6.21 -2.15 -2.48
C LEU A 40 6.80 -3.20 -3.43
N ASP A 41 6.43 -4.47 -3.27
CA ASP A 41 6.92 -5.57 -4.10
C ASP A 41 6.60 -5.36 -5.58
N THR A 42 5.34 -5.02 -5.87
CA THR A 42 4.89 -4.78 -7.25
C THR A 42 5.57 -3.54 -7.83
N SER A 43 5.74 -2.49 -7.03
CA SER A 43 6.42 -1.27 -7.48
C SER A 43 7.88 -1.54 -7.82
N MET A 44 8.60 -2.30 -6.99
CA MET A 44 9.98 -2.70 -7.28
C MET A 44 10.06 -3.58 -8.52
N PHE A 45 9.15 -4.54 -8.67
CA PHE A 45 9.09 -5.39 -9.87
C PHE A 45 8.92 -4.56 -11.14
N VAL A 46 7.97 -3.61 -11.16
CA VAL A 46 7.71 -2.73 -12.31
C VAL A 46 8.92 -1.85 -12.60
N VAL A 47 9.53 -1.23 -11.58
CA VAL A 47 10.73 -0.39 -11.73
C VAL A 47 11.88 -1.21 -12.31
N ASN A 48 12.17 -2.38 -11.76
CA ASN A 48 13.22 -3.27 -12.26
C ASN A 48 12.97 -3.68 -13.72
N ARG A 49 11.72 -3.99 -14.06
CA ARG A 49 11.36 -4.34 -15.45
C ARG A 49 11.58 -3.19 -16.40
N ILE A 50 11.25 -1.97 -16.00
CA ILE A 50 11.47 -0.75 -16.78
C ILE A 50 12.97 -0.47 -16.95
N GLN A 51 13.77 -0.62 -15.90
CA GLN A 51 15.22 -0.42 -15.98
C GLN A 51 15.92 -1.37 -16.96
N VAL A 52 15.45 -2.61 -17.08
CA VAL A 52 15.97 -3.60 -18.05
C VAL A 52 15.56 -3.28 -19.50
N LEU A 53 14.55 -2.42 -19.72
CA LEU A 53 14.12 -2.00 -21.05
C LEU A 53 14.92 -0.79 -21.59
N PHE A 54 15.75 -0.16 -20.76
CA PHE A 54 16.68 0.91 -21.15
C PHE A 54 18.11 0.39 -21.22
#